data_AF-A0A536BK28-F1
#
_entry.id   AF-A0A536BK28-F1
#
_cell.length_a   1.000
_cell.length_b   1.000
_cell.length_c   1.000
_cell.angle_alpha   90.00
_cell.angle_beta   90.00
_cell.angle_gamma   90.00
#
_symmetry.space_group_name_H-M   'P 1'
#
loop_
_entity.id
_entity.type
_entity.pdbx_description
1 polymer ?
#
loop_
_entity_poly.entity_id
_entity_poly.type
_entity_poly.pdbx_seq_one_letter_code
_entity_poly.pdbx_strand_id
1 'polypeptide(L)'
;MIAPSPARPAIRPAARRPIAPVRWLGRAWHELRKMRTAIILLAILALLAVIGTLLPQLPQNPRGVMGYVLRHPATAPWFARLGLFDIFSSWPFIITAVLMYTSIGASMFIRVPAAWRRAMEPAQRNRGLWAEIASIVFHASFFILLVGVIYGKAAGFLGNVAVVEGDSFVEARANYDNLSEGKLASEHAGFQVKVDRFSASFWPTGAPKDFTSQVRIYDGGRLVDTKSIQVNHYVEYRGVKIYQAGYGWAPTLRIESPDGRVLEDAATIFVGDPQFANGVIKTPSAGPPPEQLGATAI
;
A
#
# COMPACT_ATOMS: atom_id res chain seq x y z
N MET A 1 73.40 39.69 38.05
CA MET A 1 72.04 39.60 37.46
C MET A 1 71.92 38.27 36.75
N ILE A 2 71.04 37.39 37.20
CA ILE A 2 70.81 36.06 36.61
C ILE A 2 69.64 36.21 35.64
N ALA A 3 69.84 35.89 34.37
CA ALA A 3 68.79 35.94 33.36
C ALA A 3 67.70 34.88 33.65
N PRO A 4 66.40 35.21 33.51
CA PRO A 4 65.33 34.23 33.70
C PRO A 4 65.37 33.17 32.60
N SER A 5 65.23 31.90 33.00
CA SER A 5 65.20 30.74 32.12
C SER A 5 63.96 30.78 31.20
N PRO A 6 64.07 30.39 29.91
CA PRO A 6 62.93 30.43 29.00
C PRO A 6 61.84 29.45 29.44
N ALA A 7 60.60 29.95 29.56
CA ALA A 7 59.44 29.15 29.93
C ALA A 7 59.20 28.05 28.88
N ARG A 8 59.18 26.79 29.35
CA ARG A 8 58.91 25.62 28.51
C ARG A 8 57.46 25.68 28.00
N PRO A 9 57.19 25.58 26.68
CA PRO A 9 55.83 25.63 26.17
C PRO A 9 55.00 24.47 26.74
N ALA A 10 53.82 24.80 27.28
CA ALA A 10 52.90 23.81 27.82
C ALA A 10 52.51 22.79 26.73
N ILE A 11 52.72 21.51 27.00
CA ILE A 11 52.32 20.42 26.10
C ILE A 11 50.78 20.42 26.05
N ARG A 12 50.20 20.86 24.93
CA ARG A 12 48.76 20.75 24.70
C ARG A 12 48.38 19.27 24.71
N PRO A 13 47.39 18.84 25.51
CA PRO A 13 46.94 17.44 25.50
C PRO A 13 46.45 17.10 24.08
N ALA A 14 46.94 15.98 23.53
CA ALA A 14 46.55 15.52 22.20
C ALA A 14 45.03 15.32 22.15
N ALA A 15 44.37 16.02 21.23
CA ALA A 15 42.92 15.90 21.05
C ALA A 15 42.54 14.44 20.77
N ARG A 16 41.69 13.86 21.61
CA ARG A 16 41.21 12.47 21.45
C ARG A 16 40.54 12.32 20.10
N ARG A 17 41.14 11.53 19.20
CA ARG A 17 40.54 11.21 17.90
C ARG A 17 39.27 10.39 18.13
N PRO A 18 38.12 10.78 17.56
CA PRO A 18 36.89 10.00 17.71
C PRO A 18 37.05 8.58 17.18
N ILE A 19 36.39 7.64 17.85
CA ILE A 19 36.42 6.20 17.53
C ILE A 19 35.88 5.98 16.10
N ALA A 20 36.43 5.01 15.37
CA ALA A 20 36.09 4.74 13.96
C ALA A 20 34.58 4.74 13.62
N PRO A 21 33.67 4.10 14.37
CA PRO A 21 32.24 4.11 14.03
C PRO A 21 31.60 5.51 14.13
N VAL A 22 32.01 6.33 15.10
CA VAL A 22 31.55 7.72 15.26
C VAL A 22 31.95 8.56 14.05
N ARG A 23 33.15 8.31 13.49
CA ARG A 23 33.63 8.99 12.28
C ARG A 23 32.83 8.60 11.03
N TRP A 24 32.37 7.35 10.92
CA TRP A 24 31.53 6.91 9.82
C TRP A 24 30.14 7.53 9.89
N LEU A 25 29.51 7.52 11.08
CA LEU A 25 28.21 8.18 11.30
C LEU A 25 28.26 9.68 11.01
N GLY A 26 29.31 10.37 11.47
CA GLY A 26 29.49 11.80 11.19
C GLY A 26 29.63 12.11 9.69
N ARG A 27 30.32 11.24 8.93
CA ARG A 27 30.42 11.37 7.47
C ARG A 27 29.07 11.11 6.78
N ALA A 28 28.37 10.04 7.15
CA ALA A 28 27.05 9.74 6.61
C ALA A 28 26.06 10.90 6.87
N TRP A 29 26.07 11.46 8.08
CA TRP A 29 25.28 12.64 8.44
C TRP A 29 25.65 13.88 7.61
N HIS A 30 26.93 14.06 7.29
CA HIS A 30 27.37 15.13 6.42
C HIS A 30 26.87 14.94 4.98
N GLU A 31 26.91 13.72 4.44
CA GLU A 31 26.40 13.41 3.10
C GLU A 31 24.89 13.61 2.99
N LEU A 32 24.12 13.22 4.02
CA LEU A 32 22.66 13.38 4.03
C LEU A 32 22.19 14.85 4.07
N ARG A 33 23.06 15.79 4.46
CA ARG A 33 22.74 17.23 4.46
C ARG A 33 23.03 17.93 3.13
N LYS A 34 23.66 17.25 2.17
CA LYS A 34 23.98 17.84 0.86
C LYS A 34 22.74 17.85 -0.03
N MET A 35 22.50 18.98 -0.71
CA MET A 35 21.42 19.10 -1.71
C MET A 35 21.55 18.05 -2.83
N ARG A 36 22.78 17.75 -3.27
CA ARG A 36 23.05 16.73 -4.28
C ARG A 36 22.51 15.35 -3.87
N THR A 37 22.71 14.96 -2.60
CA THR A 37 22.22 13.67 -2.09
C THR A 37 20.70 13.61 -2.12
N ALA A 38 20.02 14.68 -1.68
CA ALA A 38 18.57 14.75 -1.73
C ALA A 38 18.03 14.61 -3.16
N ILE A 39 18.61 15.31 -4.13
CA ILE A 39 18.20 15.22 -5.54
C ILE A 39 18.40 13.80 -6.09
N ILE A 40 19.53 13.16 -5.76
CA ILE A 40 19.80 11.77 -6.17
C ILE A 40 18.78 10.80 -5.56
N LEU A 41 18.50 10.92 -4.26
CA LEU A 41 17.50 10.09 -3.59
C LEU A 41 16.10 10.27 -4.22
N LEU A 42 15.76 11.50 -4.62
CA LEU A 42 14.49 11.79 -5.29
C LEU A 42 14.43 11.12 -6.66
N ALA A 43 15.51 11.20 -7.43
CA ALA A 43 15.60 10.53 -8.73
C ALA A 43 15.52 9.01 -8.61
N ILE A 44 16.12 8.41 -7.57
CA ILE A 44 16.02 6.97 -7.31
C ILE A 44 14.58 6.59 -6.93
N LEU A 45 13.92 7.33 -6.04
CA LEU A 45 12.51 7.09 -5.70
C LEU A 45 11.61 7.18 -6.93
N ALA A 46 11.83 8.19 -7.78
CA ALA A 46 11.09 8.35 -9.02
C ALA A 46 11.30 7.16 -9.97
N LEU A 47 12.54 6.68 -10.13
CA LEU A 47 12.84 5.51 -10.94
C LEU A 47 12.17 4.24 -10.40
N LEU A 48 12.22 4.01 -9.09
CA LEU A 48 11.55 2.87 -8.47
C LEU A 48 10.03 2.95 -8.65
N ALA A 49 9.43 4.14 -8.53
CA ALA A 49 8.02 4.34 -8.80
C ALA A 49 7.65 4.03 -10.26
N VAL A 50 8.47 4.45 -11.23
CA VAL A 50 8.27 4.11 -12.65
C VAL A 50 8.31 2.59 -12.86
N ILE A 51 9.29 1.90 -12.29
CA ILE A 51 9.36 0.43 -12.34
C ILE A 51 8.08 -0.20 -11.76
N GLY A 52 7.60 0.35 -10.64
CA GLY A 52 6.34 -0.02 -10.01
C GLY A 52 5.13 0.05 -10.93
N THR A 53 5.04 1.11 -11.73
CA THR A 53 3.91 1.32 -12.64
C THR A 53 3.93 0.40 -13.85
N LEU A 54 5.10 -0.12 -14.24
CA LEU A 54 5.26 -0.98 -15.41
C LEU A 54 5.06 -2.47 -15.10
N LEU A 55 5.14 -2.87 -13.83
CA LEU A 55 5.03 -4.25 -13.38
C LEU A 55 3.70 -4.49 -12.65
N PRO A 56 3.12 -5.70 -12.72
CA PRO A 56 1.96 -6.03 -11.91
C PRO A 56 2.31 -5.95 -10.42
N GLN A 57 1.49 -5.21 -9.65
CA GLN A 57 1.70 -4.98 -8.22
C GLN A 57 0.67 -5.72 -7.37
N LEU A 58 1.10 -6.33 -6.28
CA LEU A 58 0.25 -6.80 -5.19
C LEU A 58 -0.12 -5.61 -4.28
N PRO A 59 -1.28 -5.67 -3.60
CA PRO A 59 -2.36 -6.65 -3.77
C PRO A 59 -3.29 -6.32 -4.95
N GLN A 60 -3.03 -5.26 -5.72
CA GLN A 60 -3.97 -4.71 -6.70
C GLN A 60 -4.17 -5.60 -7.93
N ASN A 61 -3.15 -6.32 -8.37
CA ASN A 61 -3.22 -7.23 -9.52
C ASN A 61 -2.54 -8.59 -9.22
N PRO A 62 -3.11 -9.43 -8.32
CA PRO A 62 -2.53 -10.74 -7.99
C PRO A 62 -2.50 -11.68 -9.19
N ARG A 63 -3.49 -11.58 -10.08
CA ARG A 63 -3.58 -12.37 -11.32
C ARG A 63 -2.43 -12.06 -12.27
N GLY A 64 -2.12 -10.79 -12.47
CA GLY A 64 -1.00 -10.35 -13.29
C GLY A 64 0.35 -10.84 -12.74
N VAL A 65 0.52 -10.81 -11.42
CA VAL A 65 1.71 -11.35 -10.75
C VAL A 65 1.82 -12.87 -10.96
N MET A 66 0.73 -13.62 -10.71
CA MET A 66 0.72 -15.07 -10.94
C MET A 66 1.03 -15.42 -12.40
N GLY A 67 0.42 -14.71 -13.36
CA GLY A 67 0.67 -14.89 -14.79
C GLY A 67 2.11 -14.56 -15.19
N TYR A 68 2.78 -13.63 -14.51
CA TYR A 68 4.21 -13.38 -14.71
C TYR A 68 5.05 -14.54 -14.15
N VAL A 69 4.76 -14.97 -12.91
CA VAL A 69 5.50 -16.04 -12.23
C VAL A 69 5.50 -17.34 -13.04
N LEU A 70 4.34 -17.71 -13.60
CA LEU A 70 4.19 -18.91 -14.43
C LEU A 70 4.93 -18.81 -15.77
N ARG A 71 4.93 -17.63 -16.40
CA ARG A 71 5.61 -17.41 -17.71
C ARG A 71 7.11 -17.21 -17.58
N HIS A 72 7.59 -16.74 -16.43
CA HIS A 72 9.00 -16.38 -16.22
C HIS A 72 9.58 -17.02 -14.94
N PRO A 73 9.66 -18.36 -14.87
CA PRO A 73 10.09 -19.07 -13.66
C PRO A 73 11.53 -18.76 -13.24
N ALA A 74 12.39 -18.35 -14.18
CA ALA A 74 13.78 -17.99 -13.89
C ALA A 74 13.94 -16.58 -13.27
N THR A 75 13.15 -15.59 -13.69
CA THR A 75 13.28 -14.19 -13.21
C THR A 75 12.35 -13.89 -12.03
N ALA A 76 11.23 -14.60 -11.93
CA ALA A 76 10.24 -14.40 -10.87
C ALA A 76 10.82 -14.47 -9.44
N PRO A 77 11.73 -15.41 -9.09
CA PRO A 77 12.35 -15.43 -7.76
C PRO A 77 13.18 -14.16 -7.46
N TRP A 78 13.85 -13.59 -8.46
CA TRP A 78 14.62 -12.36 -8.31
C TRP A 78 13.72 -11.15 -8.12
N PHE A 79 12.63 -11.08 -8.90
CA PHE A 79 11.63 -10.03 -8.77
C PHE A 79 11.00 -10.05 -7.38
N ALA A 80 10.67 -11.24 -6.87
CA ALA A 80 10.16 -11.41 -5.51
C ALA A 80 11.18 -10.99 -4.45
N ARG A 81 12.46 -11.40 -4.56
CA ARG A 81 13.53 -11.01 -3.62
C ARG A 81 13.80 -9.51 -3.57
N LEU A 82 13.70 -8.84 -4.72
CA LEU A 82 13.85 -7.39 -4.82
C LEU A 82 12.56 -6.64 -4.43
N GLY A 83 11.44 -7.35 -4.25
CA GLY A 83 10.14 -6.76 -3.95
C GLY A 83 9.51 -6.03 -5.15
N LEU A 84 9.82 -6.41 -6.40
CA LEU A 84 9.31 -5.71 -7.58
C LEU A 84 7.80 -5.89 -7.81
N PHE A 85 7.20 -6.95 -7.25
CA PHE A 85 5.76 -7.16 -7.24
C PHE A 85 5.04 -6.40 -6.11
N ASP A 86 5.77 -5.74 -5.22
CA ASP A 86 5.24 -4.86 -4.19
C ASP A 86 6.27 -3.74 -3.94
N ILE A 87 6.54 -2.95 -4.98
CA ILE A 87 7.69 -2.03 -5.01
C ILE A 87 7.60 -1.00 -3.91
N PHE A 88 6.39 -0.55 -3.56
CA PHE A 88 6.16 0.52 -2.59
C PHE A 88 6.36 0.06 -1.15
N SER A 89 6.36 -1.25 -0.90
CA SER A 89 6.70 -1.87 0.38
C SER A 89 8.05 -2.59 0.33
N SER A 90 8.75 -2.55 -0.82
CA SER A 90 10.04 -3.20 -1.01
C SER A 90 11.15 -2.53 -0.19
N TRP A 91 12.14 -3.32 0.21
CA TRP A 91 13.27 -2.83 1.00
C TRP A 91 14.07 -1.72 0.28
N PRO A 92 14.32 -1.72 -1.05
CA PRO A 92 15.04 -0.63 -1.70
C PRO A 92 14.24 0.68 -1.69
N PHE A 93 12.92 0.60 -1.89
CA PHE A 93 12.05 1.77 -1.83
C PHE A 93 12.00 2.35 -0.41
N ILE A 94 11.80 1.49 0.61
CA ILE A 94 11.76 1.91 2.01
C ILE A 94 13.10 2.52 2.44
N ILE A 95 14.24 1.90 2.13
CA ILE A 95 15.55 2.45 2.48
C ILE A 95 15.73 3.84 1.83
N THR A 96 15.42 3.97 0.54
CA THR A 96 15.57 5.24 -0.17
C THR A 96 14.63 6.31 0.40
N ALA A 97 13.39 5.95 0.73
CA ALA A 97 12.41 6.84 1.37
C ALA A 97 12.88 7.28 2.76
N VAL A 98 13.37 6.35 3.59
CA VAL A 98 13.90 6.68 4.94
C VAL A 98 15.09 7.62 4.83
N LEU A 99 16.02 7.36 3.91
CA LEU A 99 17.15 8.26 3.66
C LEU A 99 16.69 9.64 3.18
N MET A 100 15.67 9.69 2.32
CA MET A 100 15.07 10.94 1.85
C MET A 100 14.46 11.73 3.01
N TYR A 101 13.59 11.13 3.81
CA TYR A 101 12.97 11.78 4.97
C TYR A 101 14.01 12.20 6.01
N THR A 102 15.08 11.40 6.21
CA THR A 102 16.20 11.76 7.07
C THR A 102 16.94 12.99 6.54
N SER A 103 17.19 13.05 5.22
CA SER A 103 17.83 14.21 4.58
C SER A 103 16.99 15.47 4.72
N ILE A 104 15.68 15.39 4.45
CA ILE A 104 14.75 16.51 4.64
C ILE A 104 14.75 16.97 6.10
N GLY A 105 14.65 16.04 7.05
CA GLY A 105 14.66 16.33 8.49
C GLY A 105 15.96 16.98 8.96
N ALA A 106 17.11 16.50 8.48
CA ALA A 106 18.41 17.09 8.79
C ALA A 106 18.52 18.53 8.27
N SER A 107 17.95 18.82 7.09
CA SER A 107 17.91 20.17 6.56
C SER A 107 16.99 21.09 7.39
N MET A 108 15.85 20.58 7.83
CA MET A 108 14.91 21.32 8.68
C MET A 108 15.48 21.63 10.06
N PHE A 109 16.19 20.68 10.68
CA PHE A 109 16.80 20.85 12.00
C PHE A 109 17.78 22.03 12.05
N ILE A 110 18.43 22.34 10.92
CA ILE A 110 19.35 23.48 10.81
C ILE A 110 18.60 24.77 10.43
N ARG A 111 17.66 24.68 9.49
CA ARG A 111 16.97 25.85 8.92
C ARG A 111 15.94 26.47 9.86
N VAL A 112 15.18 25.65 10.60
CA VAL A 112 14.11 26.14 11.48
C VAL A 112 14.63 27.10 12.56
N PRO A 113 15.68 26.76 13.35
CA PRO A 113 16.21 27.69 14.34
C PRO A 113 16.83 28.95 13.72
N ALA A 114 17.43 28.83 12.53
CA ALA A 114 18.02 29.98 11.84
C ALA A 114 16.95 30.97 11.36
N ALA A 115 15.87 30.47 10.74
CA ALA A 115 14.73 31.28 10.35
C ALA A 115 14.02 31.90 11.56
N TRP A 116 13.90 31.15 12.67
CA TRP A 116 13.33 31.66 13.92
C TRP A 116 14.11 32.85 14.49
N ARG A 117 15.44 32.76 14.57
CA ARG A 117 16.28 33.89 15.02
C ARG A 117 16.09 35.12 14.13
N ARG A 118 16.10 34.95 12.80
CA ARG A 118 15.86 36.05 11.85
C ARG A 118 14.46 36.66 11.96
N ALA A 119 13.46 35.83 12.26
CA ALA A 119 12.10 36.30 12.48
C ALA A 119 11.98 37.10 13.80
N MET A 120 12.72 36.71 14.84
CA MET A 120 12.72 37.41 16.13
C MET A 120 13.50 38.72 16.10
N GLU A 121 14.57 38.83 15.33
CA GLU A 121 15.41 40.02 15.24
C GLU A 121 14.92 40.97 14.11
N PRO A 122 14.27 42.12 14.40
CA PRO A 122 13.70 42.98 13.37
C PRO A 122 14.72 43.48 12.35
N ALA A 123 15.96 43.70 12.79
CA ALA A 123 17.08 44.12 11.94
C ALA A 123 17.49 43.07 10.89
N GLN A 124 17.15 41.79 11.10
CA GLN A 124 17.45 40.70 10.16
C GLN A 124 16.26 40.35 9.25
N ARG A 125 15.10 40.97 9.44
CA ARG A 125 13.91 40.71 8.61
C ARG A 125 14.10 41.33 7.23
N ASN A 126 14.11 40.49 6.20
CA ASN A 126 14.14 40.90 4.81
C ASN A 126 13.03 40.21 4.01
N ARG A 127 12.81 40.64 2.76
CA ARG A 127 11.79 40.03 1.87
C ARG A 127 12.03 38.53 1.64
N GLY A 128 13.28 38.08 1.70
CA GLY A 128 13.67 36.67 1.54
C GLY A 128 13.25 35.76 2.70
N LEU A 129 12.97 36.32 3.89
CA LEU A 129 12.48 35.54 5.04
C LEU A 129 11.18 34.81 4.74
N TRP A 130 10.26 35.43 3.99
CA TRP A 130 9.00 34.79 3.59
C TRP A 130 9.22 33.58 2.68
N ALA A 131 10.18 33.65 1.77
CA ALA A 131 10.55 32.51 0.92
C ALA A 131 11.19 31.37 1.75
N GLU A 132 12.02 31.72 2.75
CA GLU A 132 12.60 30.75 3.68
C GLU A 132 11.52 30.06 4.53
N ILE A 133 10.58 30.82 5.09
CA ILE A 133 9.44 30.29 5.86
C ILE A 133 8.56 29.40 4.98
N ALA A 134 8.20 29.85 3.78
CA ALA A 134 7.40 29.06 2.84
C ALA A 134 8.09 27.73 2.50
N SER A 135 9.40 27.75 2.26
CA SER A 135 10.19 26.53 2.07
C SER A 135 10.16 25.63 3.31
N ILE A 136 10.27 26.17 4.52
CA ILE A 136 10.21 25.37 5.75
C ILE A 136 8.83 24.71 5.92
N VAL A 137 7.76 25.46 5.72
CA VAL A 137 6.38 24.96 5.79
C VAL A 137 6.16 23.86 4.75
N PHE A 138 6.65 24.06 3.51
CA PHE A 138 6.57 23.05 2.47
C PHE A 138 7.23 21.72 2.89
N HIS A 139 8.45 21.76 3.43
CA HIS A 139 9.12 20.54 3.88
C HIS A 139 8.47 19.93 5.13
N ALA A 140 8.00 20.77 6.06
CA ALA A 140 7.25 20.33 7.24
C ALA A 140 5.98 19.56 6.83
N SER A 141 5.33 19.98 5.75
CA SER A 141 4.11 19.33 5.26
C SER A 141 4.32 17.85 4.91
N PHE A 142 5.51 17.46 4.41
CA PHE A 142 5.82 16.05 4.16
C PHE A 142 5.88 15.21 5.43
N PHE A 143 6.31 15.78 6.56
CA PHE A 143 6.30 15.08 7.85
C PHE A 143 4.89 14.97 8.43
N ILE A 144 4.08 16.02 8.29
CA ILE A 144 2.66 15.96 8.67
C ILE A 144 1.94 14.88 7.86
N LEU A 145 2.17 14.86 6.54
CA LEU A 145 1.64 13.82 5.66
C LEU A 145 2.15 12.43 6.06
N LEU A 146 3.44 12.28 6.37
CA LEU A 146 4.02 11.01 6.82
C LEU A 146 3.34 10.50 8.10
N VAL A 147 3.14 11.38 9.09
CA VAL A 147 2.41 11.03 10.33
C VAL A 147 0.99 10.59 10.00
N GLY A 148 0.28 11.32 9.12
CA GLY A 148 -1.07 10.96 8.68
C GLY A 148 -1.12 9.60 7.99
N VAL A 149 -0.17 9.29 7.11
CA VAL A 149 -0.07 8.00 6.42
C VAL A 149 0.24 6.86 7.40
N ILE A 150 1.18 7.06 8.33
CA ILE A 150 1.53 6.07 9.34
C ILE A 150 0.31 5.78 10.23
N TYR A 151 -0.35 6.83 10.71
CA TYR A 151 -1.55 6.68 11.54
C TYR A 151 -2.68 6.00 10.77
N GLY A 152 -2.97 6.43 9.53
CA GLY A 152 -3.99 5.82 8.68
C GLY A 152 -3.73 4.34 8.41
N LYS A 153 -2.47 3.94 8.14
CA LYS A 153 -2.09 2.53 8.01
C LYS A 153 -2.16 1.76 9.32
N ALA A 154 -1.86 2.41 10.46
CA ALA A 154 -1.88 1.76 11.76
C ALA A 154 -3.30 1.58 12.31
N ALA A 155 -4.19 2.54 12.10
CA ALA A 155 -5.56 2.54 12.62
C ALA A 155 -6.61 2.03 11.63
N GLY A 156 -6.29 1.94 10.34
CA GLY A 156 -7.19 1.44 9.31
C GLY A 156 -6.94 -0.02 8.93
N PHE A 157 -7.80 -0.51 8.04
CA PHE A 157 -7.66 -1.80 7.41
C PHE A 157 -8.00 -1.72 5.92
N LEU A 158 -7.53 -2.71 5.16
CA LEU A 158 -7.90 -2.94 3.77
C LEU A 158 -8.31 -4.40 3.63
N GLY A 159 -9.55 -4.64 3.22
CA GLY A 159 -10.09 -5.97 2.99
C GLY A 159 -10.67 -6.11 1.59
N ASN A 160 -10.57 -7.31 1.01
CA ASN A 160 -11.24 -7.66 -0.24
C ASN A 160 -12.11 -8.90 -0.01
N VAL A 161 -13.27 -8.92 -0.66
CA VAL A 161 -14.20 -10.06 -0.64
C VAL A 161 -14.91 -10.14 -1.99
N ALA A 162 -15.07 -11.35 -2.52
CA ALA A 162 -15.94 -11.60 -3.66
C ALA A 162 -17.38 -11.89 -3.17
N VAL A 163 -18.35 -11.13 -3.68
CA VAL A 163 -19.76 -11.28 -3.30
C VAL A 163 -20.57 -11.55 -4.56
N VAL A 164 -21.34 -12.64 -4.54
CA VAL A 164 -22.21 -13.04 -5.67
C VAL A 164 -23.47 -12.17 -5.67
N GLU A 165 -24.00 -11.88 -6.86
CA GLU A 165 -25.30 -11.21 -6.99
C GLU A 165 -26.39 -12.02 -6.26
N GLY A 166 -27.17 -11.34 -5.42
CA GLY A 166 -28.19 -11.95 -4.56
C GLY A 166 -27.71 -12.19 -3.12
N ASP A 167 -26.40 -12.32 -2.91
CA ASP A 167 -25.80 -12.61 -1.61
C ASP A 167 -25.51 -11.33 -0.80
N SER A 168 -25.17 -11.57 0.47
CA SER A 168 -24.81 -10.53 1.41
C SER A 168 -23.44 -10.79 2.02
N PHE A 169 -22.64 -9.74 2.14
CA PHE A 169 -21.43 -9.70 2.93
C PHE A 169 -21.71 -9.05 4.29
N VAL A 170 -21.19 -9.62 5.37
CA VAL A 170 -21.21 -8.97 6.70
C VAL A 170 -19.80 -8.49 7.02
N GLU A 171 -19.67 -7.20 7.35
CA GLU A 171 -18.42 -6.55 7.69
C GLU A 171 -17.91 -7.08 9.03
N ALA A 172 -17.09 -8.12 8.94
CA ALA A 172 -16.46 -8.80 10.05
C ALA A 172 -15.14 -9.41 9.59
N ARG A 173 -14.15 -9.43 10.50
CA ARG A 173 -12.79 -9.93 10.24
C ARG A 173 -12.73 -11.25 9.46
N ALA A 174 -13.56 -12.22 9.87
CA ALA A 174 -13.55 -13.57 9.33
C ALA A 174 -14.14 -13.70 7.92
N ASN A 175 -14.84 -12.68 7.43
CA ASN A 175 -15.58 -12.73 6.17
C ASN A 175 -14.80 -12.11 4.99
N TYR A 176 -13.59 -11.60 5.23
CA TYR A 176 -12.72 -11.11 4.18
C TYR A 176 -11.86 -12.23 3.60
N ASP A 177 -11.79 -12.33 2.27
CA ASP A 177 -10.90 -13.26 1.58
C ASP A 177 -9.43 -12.92 1.83
N ASN A 178 -9.13 -11.62 1.83
CA ASN A 178 -7.82 -11.07 2.16
C ASN A 178 -8.03 -9.82 3.01
N LEU A 179 -7.36 -9.76 4.17
CA LEU A 179 -7.46 -8.67 5.10
C LEU A 179 -6.08 -8.24 5.58
N SER A 180 -5.81 -6.94 5.46
CA SER A 180 -4.62 -6.29 6.01
C SER A 180 -5.06 -5.25 7.03
N GLU A 181 -4.79 -5.50 8.30
CA GLU A 181 -5.14 -4.61 9.41
C GLU A 181 -3.90 -3.96 10.00
N GLY A 182 -4.02 -2.68 10.33
CA GLY A 182 -3.03 -2.00 11.15
C GLY A 182 -3.07 -2.47 12.61
N LYS A 183 -1.99 -2.23 13.36
CA LYS A 183 -1.87 -2.65 14.76
C LYS A 183 -2.88 -1.99 15.71
N LEU A 184 -3.41 -0.83 15.32
CA LEU A 184 -4.42 -0.07 16.04
C LEU A 184 -5.83 -0.28 15.46
N ALA A 185 -5.96 -1.05 14.38
CA ALA A 185 -7.27 -1.46 13.86
C ALA A 185 -7.78 -2.61 14.73
N SER A 186 -8.77 -2.31 15.58
CA SER A 186 -9.32 -3.29 16.54
C SER A 186 -10.80 -3.55 16.37
N GLU A 187 -11.49 -2.80 15.51
CA GLU A 187 -12.96 -2.84 15.43
C GLU A 187 -13.43 -3.01 13.99
N HIS A 188 -14.42 -3.89 13.83
CA HIS A 188 -15.23 -4.04 12.63
C HIS A 188 -16.64 -3.55 12.96
N ALA A 189 -17.23 -2.80 12.03
CA ALA A 189 -18.47 -2.08 12.18
C ALA A 189 -19.72 -2.98 12.15
N GLY A 190 -19.62 -4.21 11.63
CA GLY A 190 -20.65 -5.25 11.76
C GLY A 190 -21.88 -5.07 10.86
N PHE A 191 -21.86 -4.11 9.93
CA PHE A 191 -22.96 -3.90 9.00
C PHE A 191 -22.94 -4.93 7.88
N GLN A 192 -24.09 -5.15 7.25
CA GLN A 192 -24.25 -6.05 6.12
C GLN A 192 -24.43 -5.27 4.82
N VAL A 193 -23.81 -5.74 3.75
CA VAL A 193 -23.95 -5.23 2.38
C VAL A 193 -24.53 -6.34 1.52
N LYS A 194 -25.75 -6.16 1.05
CA LYS A 194 -26.39 -7.05 0.07
C LYS A 194 -26.15 -6.54 -1.33
N VAL A 195 -25.68 -7.41 -2.23
CA VAL A 195 -25.55 -7.09 -3.65
C VAL A 195 -26.83 -7.52 -4.34
N ASP A 196 -27.65 -6.57 -4.76
CA ASP A 196 -28.93 -6.88 -5.42
C ASP A 196 -28.76 -7.15 -6.91
N ARG A 197 -27.85 -6.40 -7.55
CA ARG A 197 -27.58 -6.54 -8.99
C ARG A 197 -26.20 -6.02 -9.34
N PHE A 198 -25.50 -6.74 -10.20
CA PHE A 198 -24.33 -6.27 -10.91
C PHE A 198 -24.64 -6.13 -12.41
N SER A 199 -24.24 -5.01 -13.00
CA SER A 199 -24.37 -4.77 -14.44
C SER A 199 -23.05 -4.31 -15.02
N ALA A 200 -22.62 -4.98 -16.09
CA ALA A 200 -21.47 -4.61 -16.88
C ALA A 200 -21.92 -4.16 -18.28
N SER A 201 -21.38 -3.04 -18.76
CA SER A 201 -21.55 -2.59 -20.14
C SER A 201 -20.20 -2.51 -20.83
N PHE A 202 -20.19 -2.83 -22.12
CA PHE A 202 -18.99 -2.86 -22.96
C PHE A 202 -19.23 -2.01 -24.20
N TRP A 203 -18.16 -1.41 -24.71
CA TRP A 203 -18.17 -0.78 -26.04
C TRP A 203 -18.28 -1.85 -27.13
N PRO A 204 -18.69 -1.49 -28.36
CA PRO A 204 -18.70 -2.43 -29.49
C PRO A 204 -17.35 -3.11 -29.77
N THR A 205 -16.25 -2.47 -29.34
CA THR A 205 -14.89 -3.02 -29.41
C THR A 205 -14.62 -4.14 -28.41
N GLY A 206 -15.56 -4.44 -27.50
CA GLY A 206 -15.39 -5.36 -26.38
C GLY A 206 -14.68 -4.74 -25.16
N ALA A 207 -14.24 -3.48 -25.25
CA ALA A 207 -13.63 -2.80 -24.12
C ALA A 207 -14.67 -2.50 -23.02
N PRO A 208 -14.36 -2.71 -21.74
CA PRO A 208 -15.22 -2.30 -20.64
C PRO A 208 -15.63 -0.83 -20.72
N LYS A 209 -16.92 -0.55 -20.54
CA LYS A 209 -17.49 0.80 -20.53
C LYS A 209 -17.89 1.24 -19.13
N ASP A 210 -18.67 0.41 -18.44
CA ASP A 210 -19.13 0.71 -17.09
C ASP A 210 -19.46 -0.56 -16.31
N PHE A 211 -19.26 -0.50 -15.00
CA PHE A 211 -19.54 -1.57 -14.06
C PHE A 211 -20.25 -0.98 -12.85
N THR A 212 -21.46 -1.44 -12.61
CA THR A 212 -22.32 -0.91 -11.55
C THR A 212 -22.84 -2.05 -10.68
N SER A 213 -22.64 -1.92 -9.36
CA SER A 213 -23.26 -2.78 -8.35
C SER A 213 -24.31 -2.00 -7.58
N GLN A 214 -25.56 -2.45 -7.63
CA GLN A 214 -26.63 -1.96 -6.77
C GLN A 214 -26.58 -2.71 -5.43
N VAL A 215 -26.45 -1.96 -4.34
CA VAL A 215 -26.27 -2.52 -3.01
C VAL A 215 -27.26 -1.94 -2.01
N ARG A 216 -27.67 -2.77 -1.06
CA ARG A 216 -28.41 -2.38 0.14
C ARG A 216 -27.57 -2.60 1.37
N ILE A 217 -27.51 -1.59 2.24
CA ILE A 217 -26.77 -1.68 3.50
C ILE A 217 -27.78 -1.91 4.62
N TYR A 218 -27.49 -2.91 5.46
CA TYR A 218 -28.25 -3.23 6.66
C TYR A 218 -27.38 -3.07 7.90
N ASP A 219 -27.94 -2.51 8.96
CA ASP A 219 -27.28 -2.37 10.26
C ASP A 219 -28.25 -2.79 11.36
N GLY A 220 -27.86 -3.76 12.19
CA GLY A 220 -28.76 -4.40 13.15
C GLY A 220 -30.00 -5.03 12.51
N GLY A 221 -29.90 -5.51 11.27
CA GLY A 221 -31.01 -6.09 10.50
C GLY A 221 -31.95 -5.07 9.85
N ARG A 222 -31.75 -3.77 10.05
CA ARG A 222 -32.55 -2.70 9.44
C ARG A 222 -31.89 -2.17 8.18
N LEU A 223 -32.65 -2.01 7.10
CA LEU A 223 -32.19 -1.31 5.89
C LEU A 223 -31.86 0.14 6.25
N VAL A 224 -30.61 0.56 6.04
CA VAL A 224 -30.14 1.92 6.33
C VAL A 224 -29.85 2.72 5.07
N ASP A 225 -29.47 2.06 3.97
CA ASP A 225 -29.13 2.75 2.73
C ASP A 225 -29.32 1.86 1.50
N THR A 226 -29.53 2.47 0.34
CA THR A 226 -29.56 1.82 -0.97
C THR A 226 -28.76 2.68 -1.94
N LYS A 227 -27.65 2.16 -2.45
CA LYS A 227 -26.72 2.92 -3.29
C LYS A 227 -26.18 2.10 -4.44
N SER A 228 -25.59 2.81 -5.39
CA SER A 228 -24.84 2.23 -6.51
C SER A 228 -23.35 2.42 -6.25
N ILE A 229 -22.56 1.37 -6.42
CA ILE A 229 -21.11 1.43 -6.47
C ILE A 229 -20.70 1.35 -7.95
N GLN A 230 -19.86 2.29 -8.39
CA GLN A 230 -19.36 2.35 -9.76
C GLN A 230 -17.86 2.67 -9.76
N VAL A 231 -17.23 2.65 -10.94
CA VAL A 231 -15.84 3.11 -11.08
C VAL A 231 -15.72 4.56 -10.58
N ASN A 232 -14.75 4.80 -9.70
CA ASN A 232 -14.53 6.08 -8.99
C ASN A 232 -15.67 6.57 -8.09
N HIS A 233 -16.75 5.79 -7.91
CA HIS A 233 -17.88 6.13 -7.04
C HIS A 233 -18.07 5.04 -5.98
N TYR A 234 -17.70 5.39 -4.75
CA TYR A 234 -17.74 4.48 -3.61
C TYR A 234 -18.93 4.76 -2.70
N VAL A 235 -19.24 3.79 -1.85
CA VAL A 235 -20.19 3.96 -0.76
C VAL A 235 -19.42 3.97 0.56
N GLU A 236 -19.81 4.86 1.46
CA GLU A 236 -19.19 4.97 2.80
C GLU A 236 -20.24 4.74 3.87
N TYR A 237 -19.94 3.84 4.80
CA TYR A 237 -20.80 3.58 5.94
C TYR A 237 -19.97 3.21 7.16
N ARG A 238 -20.27 3.83 8.31
CA ARG A 238 -19.53 3.68 9.58
C ARG A 238 -17.99 3.77 9.43
N GLY A 239 -17.52 4.69 8.59
CA GLY A 239 -16.09 4.91 8.32
C GLY A 239 -15.43 3.88 7.39
N VAL A 240 -16.19 2.89 6.90
CA VAL A 240 -15.72 1.90 5.92
C VAL A 240 -16.11 2.36 4.52
N LYS A 241 -15.11 2.50 3.64
CA LYS A 241 -15.30 2.84 2.23
C LYS A 241 -15.30 1.59 1.38
N ILE A 242 -16.40 1.37 0.66
CA ILE A 242 -16.65 0.18 -0.14
C ILE A 242 -16.50 0.55 -1.60
N TYR A 243 -15.46 -0.01 -2.22
CA TYR A 243 -15.14 0.18 -3.62
C TYR A 243 -15.40 -1.10 -4.40
N GLN A 244 -15.74 -0.96 -5.67
CA GLN A 244 -15.69 -2.09 -6.59
C GLN A 244 -14.23 -2.31 -7.03
N ALA A 245 -13.60 -3.34 -6.47
CA ALA A 245 -12.20 -3.67 -6.77
C ALA A 245 -12.04 -4.54 -8.04
N GLY A 246 -13.05 -5.35 -8.35
CA GLY A 246 -13.02 -6.25 -9.51
C GLY A 246 -14.39 -6.87 -9.77
N TYR A 247 -14.46 -7.68 -10.82
CA TYR A 247 -15.65 -8.43 -11.22
C TYR A 247 -15.24 -9.80 -11.79
N GLY A 248 -16.20 -10.70 -11.89
CA GLY A 248 -16.00 -12.06 -12.37
C GLY A 248 -17.33 -12.77 -12.58
N TRP A 249 -17.27 -13.99 -13.10
CA TRP A 249 -18.44 -14.83 -13.28
C TRP A 249 -18.69 -15.69 -12.03
N ALA A 250 -19.96 -15.86 -11.71
CA ALA A 250 -20.43 -16.81 -10.71
C ALA A 250 -21.59 -17.65 -11.27
N PRO A 251 -21.32 -18.56 -12.24
CA PRO A 251 -22.37 -19.38 -12.82
C PRO A 251 -22.99 -20.30 -11.78
N THR A 252 -24.28 -20.57 -11.93
CA THR A 252 -24.95 -21.65 -11.20
C THR A 252 -24.51 -22.99 -11.80
N LEU A 253 -23.83 -23.80 -11.00
CA LEU A 253 -23.39 -25.13 -11.40
C LEU A 253 -24.19 -26.17 -10.63
N ARG A 254 -24.76 -27.12 -11.38
CA ARG A 254 -25.43 -28.30 -10.84
C ARG A 254 -24.58 -29.53 -11.08
N ILE A 255 -24.16 -30.18 -9.99
CA ILE A 255 -23.33 -31.37 -10.01
C ILE A 255 -24.14 -32.53 -9.47
N GLU A 256 -24.18 -33.63 -10.22
CA GLU A 256 -24.91 -34.84 -9.86
C GLU A 256 -23.96 -36.03 -9.80
N SER A 257 -24.13 -36.92 -8.82
CA SER A 257 -23.43 -38.21 -8.81
C SER A 257 -24.07 -39.19 -9.81
N PRO A 258 -23.37 -40.27 -10.21
CA PRO A 258 -23.89 -41.24 -11.17
C PRO A 258 -25.21 -41.91 -10.77
N ASP A 259 -25.53 -41.93 -9.48
CA ASP A 259 -26.79 -42.41 -8.90
C ASP A 259 -27.93 -41.37 -8.92
N GLY A 260 -27.70 -40.19 -9.52
CA GLY A 260 -28.68 -39.13 -9.70
C GLY A 260 -28.86 -38.19 -8.51
N ARG A 261 -28.05 -38.32 -7.45
CA ARG A 261 -28.09 -37.40 -6.31
C ARG A 261 -27.39 -36.09 -6.64
N VAL A 262 -28.08 -34.96 -6.38
CA VAL A 262 -27.49 -33.62 -6.50
C VAL A 262 -26.49 -33.39 -5.37
N LEU A 263 -25.24 -33.13 -5.74
CA LEU A 263 -24.14 -32.85 -4.84
C LEU A 263 -23.99 -31.35 -4.59
N GLU A 264 -24.25 -30.53 -5.61
CA GLU A 264 -24.17 -29.08 -5.57
C GLU A 264 -25.15 -28.49 -6.59
N ASP A 265 -25.83 -27.40 -6.24
CA ASP A 265 -26.68 -26.60 -7.14
C ASP A 265 -26.66 -25.16 -6.62
N ALA A 266 -25.55 -24.47 -6.88
CA ALA A 266 -25.27 -23.15 -6.32
C ALA A 266 -24.42 -22.30 -7.26
N ALA A 267 -24.43 -20.98 -7.05
CA ALA A 267 -23.54 -20.08 -7.75
C ALA A 267 -22.10 -20.27 -7.26
N THR A 268 -21.17 -20.54 -8.18
CA THR A 268 -19.76 -20.77 -7.86
C THR A 268 -18.90 -19.65 -8.41
N ILE A 269 -18.13 -18.97 -7.55
CA ILE A 269 -17.21 -17.91 -7.98
C ILE A 269 -16.07 -18.50 -8.82
N PHE A 270 -15.94 -18.07 -10.08
CA PHE A 270 -14.85 -18.50 -10.95
C PHE A 270 -13.60 -17.63 -10.72
N VAL A 271 -12.53 -18.29 -10.29
CA VAL A 271 -11.21 -17.64 -10.12
C VAL A 271 -10.46 -17.69 -11.44
N GLY A 272 -10.70 -16.72 -12.33
CA GLY A 272 -10.09 -16.66 -13.66
C GLY A 272 -10.24 -15.31 -14.36
N ASP A 273 -9.95 -15.26 -15.66
CA ASP A 273 -10.16 -14.05 -16.47
C ASP A 273 -11.67 -13.82 -16.69
N PRO A 274 -12.25 -12.69 -16.24
CA PRO A 274 -13.66 -12.38 -16.46
C PRO A 274 -14.03 -12.31 -17.94
N GLN A 275 -13.07 -12.11 -18.84
CA GLN A 275 -13.35 -12.12 -20.28
C GLN A 275 -13.57 -13.52 -20.84
N PHE A 276 -13.00 -14.55 -20.22
CA PHE A 276 -12.94 -15.89 -20.81
C PHE A 276 -13.79 -16.94 -20.10
N ALA A 277 -14.59 -16.60 -19.09
CA ALA A 277 -15.44 -17.54 -18.33
C ALA A 277 -14.74 -18.85 -17.86
N ASN A 278 -13.41 -18.85 -17.84
CA ASN A 278 -12.59 -19.99 -17.43
C ASN A 278 -12.43 -19.97 -15.92
N GLY A 279 -12.67 -21.10 -15.26
CA GLY A 279 -12.56 -21.21 -13.81
C GLY A 279 -12.28 -22.63 -13.34
N VAL A 280 -11.85 -22.74 -12.09
CA VAL A 280 -11.69 -24.03 -11.40
C VAL A 280 -12.71 -24.06 -10.26
N ILE A 281 -13.53 -25.10 -10.22
CA ILE A 281 -14.43 -25.41 -9.11
C ILE A 281 -13.85 -26.55 -8.29
N LYS A 282 -13.92 -26.43 -6.96
CA LYS A 282 -13.63 -27.54 -6.05
C LYS A 282 -14.95 -28.23 -5.72
N THR A 283 -15.15 -29.42 -6.23
CA THR A 283 -16.38 -30.18 -6.03
C THR A 283 -16.30 -31.00 -4.73
N PRO A 284 -17.42 -31.23 -4.03
CA PRO A 284 -17.48 -32.17 -2.91
C PRO A 284 -17.01 -33.57 -3.32
N SER A 285 -16.36 -34.29 -2.40
CA SER A 285 -15.97 -35.69 -2.64
C SER A 285 -17.23 -36.56 -2.73
N ALA A 286 -17.44 -37.23 -3.87
CA ALA A 286 -18.64 -38.04 -4.10
C ALA A 286 -18.37 -39.47 -4.63
N GLY A 287 -17.12 -39.95 -4.55
CA GLY A 287 -16.75 -41.35 -4.83
C GLY A 287 -16.49 -42.16 -3.54
N PRO A 288 -16.39 -43.51 -3.64
CA PRO A 288 -15.83 -44.31 -2.57
C PRO A 288 -14.38 -43.83 -2.27
N PRO A 289 -13.95 -43.76 -1.00
CA PRO A 289 -12.56 -43.42 -0.68
C PRO A 289 -11.61 -44.33 -1.47
N PRO A 290 -10.64 -43.81 -2.25
CA PRO A 290 -10.02 -42.48 -2.15
C PRO A 290 -10.31 -41.51 -3.33
N GLU A 291 -11.30 -41.76 -4.19
CA GLU A 291 -11.49 -40.99 -5.43
C GLU A 291 -12.11 -39.61 -5.17
N GLN A 292 -11.34 -38.54 -5.47
CA GLN A 292 -11.85 -37.16 -5.54
C GLN A 292 -12.21 -36.84 -6.99
N LEU A 293 -13.44 -36.37 -7.22
CA LEU A 293 -13.85 -35.82 -8.50
C LEU A 293 -13.40 -34.35 -8.59
N GLY A 294 -12.97 -33.94 -9.77
CA GLY A 294 -12.69 -32.54 -10.10
C GLY A 294 -13.15 -32.27 -11.53
N ALA A 295 -13.84 -31.16 -11.75
CA ALA A 295 -14.32 -30.75 -13.06
C ALA A 295 -13.72 -29.40 -13.45
N THR A 296 -13.26 -29.29 -14.69
CA THR A 296 -12.83 -28.03 -15.30
C THR A 296 -13.81 -27.69 -16.41
N ALA A 297 -14.47 -26.53 -16.31
CA ALA A 297 -15.25 -25.95 -17.40
C ALA A 297 -14.37 -24.94 -18.13
N ILE A 298 -14.24 -25.11 -19.45
CA ILE A 298 -13.60 -24.18 -20.39
C ILE A 298 -14.72 -23.55 -21.21
#